data_AF-A0A7K3H1K4-F1
#
_entry.id   AF-A0A7K3H1K4-F1
#
_cell.length_a   1.000
_cell.length_b   1.000
_cell.length_c   1.000
_cell.angle_alpha   90.00
_cell.angle_beta   90.00
_cell.angle_gamma   90.00
#
_symmetry.space_group_name_H-M   'P 1'
#
loop_
_entity.id
_entity.type
_entity.pdbx_description
1 polymer ?
#
loop_
_entity_poly.entity_id
_entity_poly.type
_entity_poly.pdbx_seq_one_letter_code
_entity_poly.pdbx_strand_id
1 'polypeptide(L)'
;MLHAGAVVVALPARPAAELLRAEAPAAAAELSAVEYASMALITLAYRRSDAAALPAGSGFLVPPVDGHTIKASTFASRKWGWIADDDPDLVVLRTSVGRYGETEILGRDDAGLVAASRHDLGEATGLTAEPVATRVTRWQDGLPQYPVGHHARVARVRGHVAKLPGLAVCGAAYDGVGIPASIASAYAAVDRIHGGPRDVDGPTAHPVRSPHGGAGE
;
A
#
# COMPACT_ATOMS: atom_id res chain seq x y z
N MET A 1 22.33 22.49 -11.36
CA MET A 1 21.90 22.92 -10.01
C MET A 1 20.50 23.49 -10.14
N LEU A 2 19.56 23.02 -9.31
CA LEU A 2 18.18 23.52 -9.31
C LEU A 2 18.00 24.43 -8.08
N HIS A 3 17.35 25.57 -8.27
CA HIS A 3 17.03 26.51 -7.20
C HIS A 3 15.52 26.53 -6.99
N ALA A 4 15.08 26.40 -5.73
CA ALA A 4 13.68 26.45 -5.36
C ALA A 4 13.51 27.23 -4.05
N GLY A 5 12.48 28.07 -3.96
CA GLY A 5 12.12 28.77 -2.72
C GLY A 5 11.36 27.90 -1.72
N ALA A 6 10.90 26.73 -2.17
CA ALA A 6 10.14 25.77 -1.39
C ALA A 6 10.44 24.33 -1.87
N VAL A 7 10.49 23.38 -0.94
CA VAL A 7 10.70 21.95 -1.20
C VAL A 7 9.70 21.11 -0.39
N VAL A 8 8.97 20.23 -1.07
CA VAL A 8 8.14 19.20 -0.44
C VAL A 8 8.80 17.85 -0.66
N VAL A 9 9.17 17.17 0.43
CA VAL A 9 9.73 15.82 0.39
C VAL A 9 8.60 14.81 0.52
N ALA A 10 8.23 14.20 -0.61
CA ALA A 10 7.19 13.18 -0.73
C ALA A 10 7.75 11.75 -0.87
N LEU A 11 8.99 11.53 -0.42
CA LEU A 11 9.70 10.26 -0.51
C LEU A 11 9.27 9.28 0.61
N PRO A 12 9.49 7.96 0.42
CA PRO A 12 9.49 7.01 1.54
C PRO A 12 10.49 7.45 2.63
N ALA A 13 10.29 6.99 3.87
CA ALA A 13 10.99 7.54 5.04
C ALA A 13 12.52 7.40 4.94
N ARG A 14 13.03 6.26 4.44
CA ARG A 14 14.48 6.03 4.35
C ARG A 14 15.17 6.97 3.32
N PRO A 15 14.73 7.05 2.05
CA PRO A 15 15.26 8.06 1.13
C PRO A 15 15.06 9.51 1.62
N ALA A 16 13.93 9.80 2.30
CA ALA A 16 13.73 11.11 2.92
C ALA A 16 14.78 11.39 4.02
N ALA A 17 15.10 10.40 4.86
CA ALA A 17 16.13 10.52 5.89
C ALA A 17 17.52 10.75 5.29
N GLU A 18 17.84 10.07 4.20
CA GLU A 18 19.11 10.26 3.48
C GLU A 18 19.22 11.68 2.92
N LEU A 19 18.16 12.18 2.28
CA LEU A 19 18.09 13.53 1.74
C LEU A 19 18.19 14.61 2.84
N LEU A 20 17.54 14.39 3.97
CA LEU A 20 17.45 15.36 5.07
C LEU A 20 18.62 15.30 6.06
N ARG A 21 19.57 14.38 5.89
CA ARG A 21 20.61 14.08 6.88
C ARG A 21 21.44 15.31 7.28
N ALA A 22 21.79 16.16 6.31
CA ALA A 22 22.63 17.33 6.55
C ALA A 22 21.84 18.49 7.20
N GLU A 23 20.66 18.79 6.67
CA GLU A 23 19.89 19.97 7.06
C GLU A 23 18.99 19.73 8.29
N ALA A 24 18.46 18.52 8.45
CA ALA A 24 17.56 18.14 9.54
C ALA A 24 17.94 16.78 10.14
N PRO A 25 19.14 16.63 10.76
CA PRO A 25 19.65 15.35 11.24
C PRO A 25 18.72 14.65 12.25
N ALA A 26 18.03 15.42 13.10
CA ALA A 26 17.06 14.87 14.05
C ALA A 26 15.80 14.34 13.36
N ALA A 27 15.31 14.99 12.30
CA ALA A 27 14.22 14.46 11.48
C ALA A 27 14.65 13.18 10.75
N ALA A 28 15.87 13.18 10.20
CA ALA A 28 16.45 12.02 9.51
C ALA A 28 16.59 10.80 10.44
N ALA A 29 16.99 10.99 11.69
CA ALA A 29 17.07 9.92 12.68
C ALA A 29 15.70 9.26 12.93
N GLU A 30 14.66 10.07 13.15
CA GLU A 30 13.28 9.57 13.35
C GLU A 30 12.74 8.84 12.12
N LEU A 31 12.99 9.37 10.92
CA LEU A 31 12.58 8.76 9.65
C LEU A 31 13.33 7.47 9.35
N SER A 32 14.62 7.36 9.72
CA SER A 32 15.43 6.15 9.52
C SER A 32 14.93 4.97 10.36
N ALA A 33 14.23 5.25 11.46
CA ALA A 33 13.66 4.23 12.32
C ALA A 33 12.29 3.72 11.84
N VAL A 34 11.74 4.26 10.74
CA VAL A 34 10.47 3.79 10.17
C VAL A 34 10.69 2.45 9.49
N GLU A 35 10.01 1.44 10.01
CA GLU A 35 10.05 0.08 9.49
C GLU A 35 9.04 -0.06 8.35
N TYR A 36 9.34 -0.97 7.42
CA TYR A 36 8.50 -1.24 6.27
C TYR A 36 8.22 -2.74 6.14
N ALA A 37 7.03 -3.07 5.65
CA ALA A 37 6.70 -4.40 5.20
C ALA A 37 6.98 -4.52 3.70
N SER A 38 7.49 -5.69 3.32
CA SER A 38 7.61 -6.11 1.92
C SER A 38 6.51 -7.09 1.57
N MET A 39 6.13 -7.14 0.29
CA MET A 39 5.09 -8.07 -0.18
C MET A 39 5.28 -8.42 -1.66
N ALA A 40 4.62 -9.49 -2.09
CA ALA A 40 4.43 -9.77 -3.51
C ALA A 40 2.94 -9.93 -3.81
N LEU A 41 2.56 -9.49 -5.00
CA LEU A 41 1.24 -9.64 -5.58
C LEU A 41 1.33 -10.62 -6.74
N ILE A 42 0.52 -11.66 -6.71
CA ILE A 42 0.43 -12.64 -7.78
C ILE A 42 -0.93 -12.44 -8.44
N THR A 43 -0.93 -11.92 -9.66
CA THR A 43 -2.13 -11.75 -10.46
C THR A 43 -2.32 -12.99 -11.32
N LEU A 44 -3.52 -13.57 -11.29
CA LEU A 44 -3.89 -14.80 -11.96
C LEU A 44 -5.12 -14.53 -12.81
N ALA A 45 -5.06 -14.89 -14.09
CA ALA A 45 -6.21 -14.84 -14.99
C ALA A 45 -6.66 -16.27 -15.32
N TYR A 46 -7.96 -16.52 -15.21
CA TYR A 46 -8.59 -17.79 -15.52
C TYR A 46 -9.64 -17.59 -16.61
N ARG A 47 -9.89 -18.60 -17.44
CA ARG A 47 -11.12 -18.63 -18.25
C ARG A 47 -12.31 -18.61 -17.31
N ARG A 48 -13.35 -17.86 -17.66
CA ARG A 48 -14.57 -17.75 -16.85
C ARG A 48 -15.26 -19.09 -16.63
N SER A 49 -15.24 -19.96 -17.64
CA SER A 49 -15.74 -21.34 -17.55
C SER A 49 -15.06 -22.16 -16.45
N ASP A 50 -13.80 -21.87 -16.16
CA ASP A 50 -12.95 -22.67 -15.28
C ASP A 50 -12.93 -22.08 -13.85
N ALA A 51 -13.52 -20.89 -13.66
CA ALA A 51 -13.51 -20.13 -12.41
C ALA A 51 -14.80 -20.26 -11.58
N ALA A 52 -15.66 -21.23 -11.90
CA ALA A 52 -16.96 -21.44 -11.25
C ALA A 52 -16.84 -21.75 -9.74
N ALA A 53 -15.72 -22.34 -9.31
CA ALA A 53 -15.45 -22.67 -7.91
C ALA A 53 -15.23 -21.43 -7.02
N LEU A 54 -14.92 -20.26 -7.59
CA LEU A 54 -14.66 -19.06 -6.80
C LEU A 54 -15.92 -18.56 -6.06
N PRO A 55 -15.88 -18.42 -4.72
CA PRO A 55 -17.05 -18.06 -3.93
C PRO A 55 -17.52 -16.62 -4.20
N ALA A 56 -18.82 -16.35 -4.07
CA ALA A 56 -19.37 -15.00 -4.28
C ALA A 56 -18.66 -13.94 -3.41
N GLY A 57 -18.64 -12.69 -3.90
CA GLY A 57 -18.00 -11.56 -3.21
C GLY A 57 -16.70 -11.07 -3.86
N SER A 58 -15.97 -10.23 -3.15
CA SER A 58 -14.79 -9.50 -3.68
C SER A 58 -13.46 -10.18 -3.38
N GLY A 59 -13.45 -11.30 -2.65
CA GLY A 59 -12.25 -12.00 -2.20
C GLY A 59 -12.33 -12.39 -0.73
N PHE A 60 -11.17 -12.71 -0.14
CA PHE A 60 -11.04 -13.12 1.26
C PHE A 60 -9.69 -12.70 1.85
N LEU A 61 -9.62 -12.65 3.17
CA LEU A 61 -8.40 -12.45 3.95
C LEU A 61 -8.04 -13.76 4.67
N VAL A 62 -6.75 -13.97 4.90
CA VAL A 62 -6.23 -15.17 5.56
C VAL A 62 -5.48 -14.75 6.84
N PRO A 63 -5.97 -15.17 8.02
CA PRO A 63 -5.33 -14.79 9.27
C PRO A 63 -3.95 -15.45 9.39
N PRO A 64 -2.95 -14.82 10.03
CA PRO A 64 -1.60 -15.37 10.13
C PRO A 64 -1.52 -16.76 10.78
N VAL A 65 -2.46 -17.07 11.68
CA VAL A 65 -2.52 -18.36 12.41
C VAL A 65 -2.97 -19.54 11.54
N ASP A 66 -3.46 -19.28 10.33
CA ASP A 66 -4.01 -20.29 9.43
C ASP A 66 -2.94 -21.16 8.74
N GLY A 67 -1.67 -20.75 8.79
CA GLY A 67 -0.54 -21.51 8.25
C GLY A 67 -0.36 -21.42 6.73
N HIS A 68 -1.28 -20.77 6.02
CA HIS A 68 -1.17 -20.53 4.58
C HIS A 68 -0.24 -19.36 4.24
N THR A 69 0.34 -19.44 3.04
CA THR A 69 1.31 -18.49 2.49
C THR A 69 0.65 -17.20 2.06
N ILE A 70 -0.51 -17.28 1.39
CA ILE A 70 -1.28 -16.10 1.00
C ILE A 70 -1.89 -15.45 2.24
N LYS A 71 -1.90 -14.12 2.26
CA LYS A 71 -2.59 -13.33 3.31
C LYS A 71 -3.94 -12.79 2.88
N ALA A 72 -4.20 -12.79 1.58
CA ALA A 72 -5.45 -12.34 0.99
C ALA A 72 -5.54 -12.78 -0.47
N SER A 73 -6.77 -12.92 -0.95
CA SER A 73 -7.12 -12.95 -2.36
C SER A 73 -8.16 -11.88 -2.67
N THR A 74 -7.99 -11.13 -3.75
CA THR A 74 -8.96 -10.18 -4.28
C THR A 74 -9.44 -10.66 -5.63
N PHE A 75 -10.73 -10.87 -5.79
CA PHE A 75 -11.36 -11.21 -7.08
C PHE A 75 -11.59 -9.91 -7.87
N ALA A 76 -10.54 -9.46 -8.56
CA ALA A 76 -10.48 -8.14 -9.18
C ALA A 76 -11.64 -7.90 -10.17
N SER A 77 -11.94 -8.86 -11.05
CA SER A 77 -13.07 -8.77 -11.99
C SER A 77 -14.44 -8.67 -11.30
N ARG A 78 -14.57 -9.14 -10.05
CA ARG A 78 -15.82 -9.02 -9.28
C ARG A 78 -15.89 -7.73 -8.47
N LYS A 79 -14.73 -7.26 -7.99
CA LYS A 79 -14.65 -6.03 -7.19
C LYS A 79 -14.79 -4.77 -8.03
N TRP A 80 -14.32 -4.83 -9.28
CA TRP A 80 -14.29 -3.69 -10.20
C TRP A 80 -14.85 -4.11 -11.55
N GLY A 81 -16.10 -3.72 -11.84
CA GLY A 81 -16.82 -4.12 -13.06
C GLY A 81 -16.04 -3.84 -14.35
N TRP A 82 -15.35 -2.70 -14.42
CA TRP A 82 -14.53 -2.34 -15.58
C TRP A 82 -13.40 -3.33 -15.91
N ILE A 83 -12.94 -4.16 -14.96
CA ILE A 83 -11.97 -5.25 -15.23
C ILE A 83 -12.69 -6.44 -15.89
N ALA A 84 -13.92 -6.73 -15.49
CA ALA A 84 -14.71 -7.79 -16.14
C ALA A 84 -15.21 -7.37 -17.51
N ASP A 85 -15.45 -6.07 -17.73
CA ASP A 85 -15.91 -5.52 -19.00
C ASP A 85 -14.79 -5.47 -20.05
N ASP A 86 -13.52 -5.37 -19.63
CA ASP A 86 -12.34 -5.38 -20.51
C ASP A 86 -12.15 -6.72 -21.22
N ASP A 87 -12.37 -7.84 -20.51
CA ASP A 87 -12.43 -9.18 -21.09
C ASP A 87 -13.50 -10.04 -20.37
N PRO A 88 -14.69 -10.24 -20.99
CA PRO A 88 -15.77 -10.98 -20.37
C PRO A 88 -15.51 -12.49 -20.31
N ASP A 89 -14.57 -13.03 -21.07
CA ASP A 89 -14.22 -14.45 -21.05
C ASP A 89 -13.19 -14.79 -19.97
N LEU A 90 -12.61 -13.78 -19.33
CA LEU A 90 -11.66 -13.94 -18.24
C LEU A 90 -12.23 -13.56 -16.87
N VAL A 91 -11.63 -14.18 -15.85
CA VAL A 91 -11.74 -13.79 -14.44
C VAL A 91 -10.33 -13.54 -13.93
N VAL A 92 -10.09 -12.30 -13.51
CA VAL A 92 -8.82 -11.85 -12.94
C VAL A 92 -8.96 -11.78 -11.42
N LEU A 93 -8.00 -12.39 -10.73
CA LEU A 93 -7.84 -12.27 -9.29
C LEU A 93 -6.38 -12.04 -8.91
N ARG A 94 -6.17 -11.61 -7.68
CA ARG A 94 -4.85 -11.33 -7.14
C ARG A 94 -4.71 -11.89 -5.75
N THR A 95 -3.76 -12.78 -5.55
CA THR A 95 -3.31 -13.16 -4.21
C THR A 95 -2.18 -12.24 -3.76
N SER A 96 -1.97 -12.15 -2.45
CA SER A 96 -0.83 -11.44 -1.89
C SER A 96 -0.13 -12.31 -0.86
N VAL A 97 1.20 -12.22 -0.83
CA VAL A 97 2.07 -12.91 0.12
C VAL A 97 3.03 -11.91 0.75
N GLY A 98 3.61 -12.29 1.89
CA GLY A 98 4.50 -11.44 2.67
C GLY A 98 3.77 -10.47 3.59
N ARG A 99 4.25 -10.39 4.83
CA ARG A 99 3.74 -9.53 5.90
C ARG A 99 4.93 -8.80 6.54
N TYR A 100 4.63 -7.90 7.46
CA TYR A 100 5.67 -7.36 8.33
C TYR A 100 6.35 -8.51 9.08
N GLY A 101 7.68 -8.59 9.02
CA GLY A 101 8.47 -9.69 9.60
C GLY A 101 8.47 -11.01 8.81
N GLU A 102 7.60 -11.18 7.80
CA GLU A 102 7.50 -12.41 6.99
C GLU A 102 8.02 -12.15 5.57
N THR A 103 9.34 -12.23 5.40
CA THR A 103 10.01 -11.92 4.13
C THR A 103 10.56 -13.14 3.40
N GLU A 104 10.70 -14.29 4.07
CA GLU A 104 11.31 -15.50 3.50
C GLU A 104 10.65 -15.93 2.18
N ILE A 105 9.31 -15.93 2.16
CA ILE A 105 8.54 -16.30 0.95
C ILE A 105 8.87 -15.42 -0.26
N LEU A 106 9.23 -14.16 -0.03
CA LEU A 106 9.50 -13.18 -1.09
C LEU A 106 10.80 -13.47 -1.85
N GLY A 107 11.67 -14.30 -1.27
CA GLY A 107 12.89 -14.79 -1.90
C GLY A 107 12.66 -15.87 -2.96
N ARG A 108 11.45 -16.44 -3.06
CA ARG A 108 11.11 -17.40 -4.12
C ARG A 108 11.04 -16.72 -5.49
N ASP A 109 11.34 -17.50 -6.52
CA ASP A 109 11.13 -17.08 -7.91
C ASP A 109 9.63 -16.97 -8.25
N ASP A 110 9.34 -16.42 -9.43
CA ASP A 110 7.96 -16.15 -9.84
C ASP A 110 7.12 -17.43 -9.93
N ALA A 111 7.71 -18.51 -10.43
CA ALA A 111 7.06 -19.81 -10.55
C ALA A 111 6.70 -20.38 -9.17
N GLY A 112 7.61 -20.32 -8.20
CA GLY A 112 7.38 -20.76 -6.83
C GLY A 112 6.31 -19.94 -6.10
N LEU A 113 6.26 -18.63 -6.35
CA LEU A 113 5.22 -17.74 -5.80
C LEU A 113 3.84 -18.02 -6.41
N VAL A 114 3.78 -18.28 -7.72
CA VAL A 114 2.56 -18.68 -8.42
C VAL A 114 2.08 -20.03 -7.90
N ALA A 115 2.97 -21.01 -7.77
CA ALA A 115 2.61 -22.35 -7.27
C ALA A 115 2.04 -22.29 -5.84
N ALA A 116 2.71 -21.57 -4.93
CA ALA A 116 2.20 -21.38 -3.56
C ALA A 116 0.85 -20.66 -3.54
N SER A 117 0.70 -19.61 -4.35
CA SER A 117 -0.55 -18.86 -4.44
C SER A 117 -1.71 -19.71 -4.95
N ARG A 118 -1.45 -20.56 -5.95
CA ARG A 118 -2.47 -21.45 -6.52
C ARG A 118 -2.85 -22.57 -5.55
N HIS A 119 -1.87 -23.12 -4.83
CA HIS A 119 -2.12 -24.14 -3.81
C HIS A 119 -3.08 -23.60 -2.74
N ASP A 120 -2.73 -22.49 -2.09
CA ASP A 120 -3.57 -21.94 -1.02
C ASP A 120 -4.93 -21.44 -1.52
N LEU A 121 -4.98 -20.88 -2.74
CA LEU A 121 -6.24 -20.50 -3.37
C LEU A 121 -7.13 -21.72 -3.64
N GLY A 122 -6.52 -22.82 -4.08
CA GLY A 122 -7.19 -24.10 -4.28
C GLY A 122 -7.76 -24.67 -2.99
N GLU A 123 -6.97 -24.70 -1.90
CA GLU A 123 -7.44 -25.15 -0.58
C GLU A 123 -8.62 -24.30 -0.08
N ALA A 124 -8.58 -22.97 -0.28
CA ALA A 124 -9.63 -22.07 0.20
C ALA A 124 -10.91 -22.07 -0.64
N THR A 125 -10.84 -22.37 -1.95
CA THR A 125 -11.96 -22.16 -2.89
C THR A 125 -12.34 -23.38 -3.72
N GLY A 126 -11.51 -24.42 -3.74
CA GLY A 126 -11.64 -25.55 -4.67
C GLY A 126 -11.22 -25.24 -6.11
N LEU A 127 -10.66 -24.06 -6.41
CA LEU A 127 -10.19 -23.72 -7.76
C LEU A 127 -8.90 -24.48 -8.11
N THR A 128 -9.04 -25.53 -8.93
CA THR A 128 -7.90 -26.37 -9.38
C THR A 128 -7.42 -26.05 -10.78
N ALA A 129 -8.12 -25.17 -11.51
CA ALA A 129 -7.78 -24.80 -12.88
C ALA A 129 -6.34 -24.22 -12.99
N GLU A 130 -5.76 -24.35 -14.18
CA GLU A 130 -4.53 -23.64 -14.54
C GLU A 130 -4.88 -22.22 -15.02
N PRO A 131 -4.22 -21.17 -14.51
CA PRO A 131 -4.40 -19.83 -15.03
C PRO A 131 -3.89 -19.74 -16.46
N VAL A 132 -4.59 -18.98 -17.31
CA VAL A 132 -4.16 -18.70 -18.69
C VAL A 132 -3.04 -17.66 -18.75
N ALA A 133 -2.91 -16.84 -17.71
CA ALA A 133 -1.82 -15.87 -17.57
C ALA A 133 -1.52 -15.60 -16.09
N THR A 134 -0.26 -15.30 -15.79
CA THR A 134 0.20 -14.96 -14.45
C THR A 134 1.15 -13.75 -14.50
N ARG A 135 1.13 -12.95 -13.43
CA ARG A 135 2.05 -11.82 -13.25
C ARG A 135 2.40 -11.65 -11.78
N VAL A 136 3.69 -11.74 -11.47
CA VAL A 136 4.22 -11.43 -10.14
C VAL A 136 4.73 -10.00 -10.10
N THR A 137 4.33 -9.25 -9.08
CA THR A 137 4.83 -7.89 -8.79
C THR A 137 5.32 -7.84 -7.34
N ARG A 138 6.60 -7.52 -7.15
CA ARG A 138 7.21 -7.41 -5.81
C ARG A 138 7.28 -5.95 -5.39
N TRP A 139 6.95 -5.69 -4.13
CA TRP A 139 7.07 -4.41 -3.47
C TRP A 139 8.01 -4.57 -2.27
N GLN A 140 9.27 -4.25 -2.49
CA GLN A 140 10.27 -4.19 -1.43
C GLN A 140 10.06 -2.91 -0.64
N ASP A 141 9.96 -3.02 0.68
CA ASP A 141 9.70 -1.91 1.60
C ASP A 141 8.51 -1.05 1.13
N GLY A 142 7.43 -1.73 0.70
CA GLY A 142 6.29 -1.06 0.04
C GLY A 142 5.30 -0.41 1.01
N LEU A 143 5.25 -0.86 2.27
CA LEU A 143 4.25 -0.39 3.24
C LEU A 143 4.91 0.04 4.56
N PRO A 144 4.92 1.34 4.91
CA PRO A 144 5.44 1.77 6.19
C PRO A 144 4.57 1.21 7.32
N GLN A 145 5.22 0.80 8.41
CA GLN A 145 4.57 0.27 9.60
C GLN A 145 4.38 1.37 10.62
N TYR A 146 3.20 1.41 11.23
CA TYR A 146 2.82 2.39 12.25
C TYR A 146 2.70 1.70 13.62
N PRO A 147 3.81 1.42 14.30
CA PRO A 147 3.77 0.84 15.64
C PRO A 147 3.22 1.85 16.66
N VAL A 148 3.01 1.37 17.90
CA VAL A 148 2.70 2.24 19.03
C VAL A 148 3.71 3.37 19.11
N GLY A 149 3.22 4.62 19.20
CA GLY A 149 4.06 5.81 19.22
C GLY A 149 4.32 6.47 17.84
N HIS A 150 3.76 5.92 16.75
CA HIS A 150 3.90 6.48 15.40
C HIS A 150 3.52 7.97 15.32
N HIS A 151 2.36 8.37 15.88
CA HIS A 151 1.94 9.78 15.87
C HIS A 151 2.94 10.71 16.56
N ALA A 152 3.53 10.27 17.68
CA ALA A 152 4.55 11.04 18.39
C ALA A 152 5.83 11.17 17.55
N ARG A 153 6.23 10.12 16.83
CA ARG A 153 7.33 10.18 15.86
C ARG A 153 7.06 11.19 14.76
N VAL A 154 5.89 11.12 14.13
CA VAL A 154 5.48 12.07 13.07
C VAL A 154 5.49 13.51 13.57
N ALA A 155 5.02 13.76 14.80
CA ALA A 155 5.08 15.08 15.42
C ALA A 155 6.52 15.57 15.62
N ARG A 156 7.45 14.71 16.08
CA ARG A 156 8.88 15.05 16.21
C ARG A 156 9.52 15.35 14.86
N VAL A 157 9.29 14.51 13.84
CA VAL A 157 9.79 14.75 12.47
C VAL A 157 9.35 16.13 11.98
N ARG A 158 8.06 16.45 12.09
CA ARG A 158 7.52 17.75 11.67
C ARG A 158 8.06 18.91 12.50
N GLY A 159 8.23 18.73 13.81
CA GLY A 159 8.83 19.74 14.68
C GLY A 159 10.29 20.05 14.33
N HIS A 160 11.05 19.05 13.86
CA HIS A 160 12.40 19.26 13.35
C HIS A 160 12.41 19.94 11.98
N VAL A 161 11.55 19.48 11.05
CA VAL A 161 11.42 20.07 9.71
C VAL A 161 10.94 21.53 9.76
N ALA A 162 10.03 21.87 10.65
CA ALA A 162 9.48 23.23 10.78
C ALA A 162 10.53 24.29 11.17
N LYS A 163 11.72 23.88 11.63
CA LYS A 163 12.85 24.80 11.89
C LYS A 163 13.52 25.29 10.60
N LEU A 164 13.18 24.69 9.45
CA LEU A 164 13.72 25.02 8.13
C LEU A 164 12.61 25.66 7.28
N PRO A 165 12.59 27.00 7.14
CA PRO A 165 11.61 27.69 6.31
C PRO A 165 11.64 27.18 4.87
N GLY A 166 10.45 27.00 4.28
CA GLY A 166 10.31 26.51 2.90
C GLY A 166 10.44 24.99 2.74
N LEU A 167 10.58 24.21 3.82
CA LEU A 167 10.64 22.75 3.77
C LEU A 167 9.40 22.10 4.39
N ALA A 168 8.82 21.11 3.71
CA ALA A 168 7.79 20.24 4.29
C ALA A 168 7.96 18.78 3.86
N VAL A 169 7.29 17.89 4.59
CA VAL A 169 7.26 16.44 4.34
C VAL A 169 5.82 15.94 4.21
N CYS A 170 5.57 14.99 3.31
CA CYS A 170 4.28 14.35 3.13
C CYS A 170 4.39 12.93 2.58
N GLY A 171 3.25 12.22 2.55
CA GLY A 171 3.12 10.89 1.93
C GLY A 171 2.80 9.78 2.94
N ALA A 172 2.95 8.54 2.48
CA ALA A 172 2.48 7.36 3.21
C ALA A 172 3.24 7.08 4.52
N ALA A 173 4.37 7.72 4.80
CA ALA A 173 5.12 7.50 6.05
C ALA A 173 4.57 8.32 7.25
N TYR A 174 3.55 9.16 7.04
CA TYR A 174 3.11 10.13 8.04
C TYR A 174 1.68 9.85 8.53
N ASP A 175 0.66 10.33 7.82
CA ASP A 175 -0.72 10.41 8.36
C ASP A 175 -1.63 9.24 7.93
N GLY A 176 -1.13 8.33 7.11
CA GLY A 176 -1.92 7.22 6.58
C GLY A 176 -1.27 6.61 5.34
N VAL A 177 -1.35 5.28 5.24
CA VAL A 177 -0.77 4.52 4.11
C VAL A 177 -1.60 4.61 2.84
N GLY A 178 -2.89 4.94 2.95
CA GLY A 178 -3.82 4.99 1.84
C GLY A 178 -3.60 6.20 0.92
N ILE A 179 -4.05 6.06 -0.34
CA ILE A 179 -4.02 7.14 -1.34
C ILE A 179 -4.72 8.42 -0.82
N PRO A 180 -5.94 8.37 -0.24
CA PRO A 180 -6.60 9.58 0.25
C PRO A 180 -5.79 10.30 1.34
N ALA A 181 -5.19 9.54 2.27
CA ALA A 181 -4.35 10.11 3.32
C ALA A 181 -3.07 10.74 2.76
N SER A 182 -2.45 10.10 1.77
CA SER A 182 -1.28 10.66 1.08
C SER A 182 -1.60 11.98 0.36
N ILE A 183 -2.76 12.06 -0.30
CA ILE A 183 -3.26 13.28 -0.95
C ILE A 183 -3.51 14.38 0.09
N ALA A 184 -4.21 14.07 1.18
CA ALA A 184 -4.47 15.02 2.27
C ALA A 184 -3.15 15.54 2.90
N SER A 185 -2.18 14.64 3.11
CA SER A 185 -0.86 14.98 3.63
C SER A 185 -0.10 15.93 2.70
N ALA A 186 -0.23 15.76 1.37
CA ALA A 186 0.38 16.64 0.39
C ALA A 186 -0.22 18.06 0.43
N TYR A 187 -1.55 18.20 0.48
CA TYR A 187 -2.19 19.50 0.63
C TYR A 187 -1.74 20.22 1.92
N ALA A 188 -1.73 19.51 3.04
CA ALA A 188 -1.27 20.05 4.32
C ALA A 188 0.22 20.44 4.33
N ALA A 189 1.06 19.79 3.52
CA ALA A 189 2.46 20.19 3.36
C ALA A 189 2.61 21.49 2.56
N VAL A 190 1.82 21.66 1.50
CA VAL A 190 1.79 22.89 0.69
C VAL A 190 1.29 24.08 1.52
N ASP A 191 0.21 23.91 2.29
CA ASP A 191 -0.34 24.99 3.14
C ASP A 191 0.67 25.48 4.17
N ARG A 192 1.46 24.57 4.75
CA ARG A 192 2.52 24.91 5.71
C ARG A 192 3.65 25.73 5.12
N ILE A 193 4.01 25.50 3.85
CA ILE A 193 5.08 26.26 3.20
C ILE A 193 4.60 27.67 2.81
N HIS A 194 3.35 27.82 2.36
CA HIS A 194 2.83 29.10 1.88
C HIS A 194 2.31 30.04 2.99
N GLY A 195 2.36 29.63 4.27
CA GLY A 195 2.16 30.54 5.40
C GLY A 195 0.72 31.04 5.60
N GLY A 196 -0.29 30.35 5.07
CA GLY A 196 -1.69 30.71 5.30
C GLY A 196 -2.56 29.47 5.54
N PRO A 197 -3.51 29.51 6.50
CA PRO A 197 -4.66 28.63 6.41
C PRO A 197 -5.43 29.08 5.15
N ARG A 198 -5.27 28.37 4.04
CA ARG A 198 -6.38 28.34 3.08
C ARG A 198 -7.52 27.72 3.86
N ASP A 199 -8.63 28.44 4.01
CA ASP A 199 -9.86 28.01 4.68
C ASP A 199 -10.00 26.49 4.63
N VAL A 200 -9.64 25.84 5.74
CA VAL A 200 -10.14 24.50 6.07
C VAL A 200 -11.51 24.70 6.72
N ASP A 201 -12.38 25.46 6.06
CA ASP A 201 -13.80 25.47 6.36
C ASP A 201 -14.36 24.13 5.91
N GLY A 202 -14.21 23.15 6.80
CA GLY A 202 -14.87 21.87 6.75
C GLY A 202 -13.97 20.73 7.22
N PRO A 203 -14.41 19.87 8.17
CA PRO A 203 -13.85 18.54 8.25
C PRO A 203 -13.94 17.96 6.84
N THR A 204 -12.87 17.35 6.32
CA THR A 204 -12.82 16.71 5.00
C THR A 204 -14.08 15.87 4.74
N ALA A 205 -15.11 16.49 4.18
CA ALA A 205 -16.45 15.94 4.02
C ALA A 205 -16.57 15.29 2.64
N HIS A 206 -15.56 14.52 2.27
CA HIS A 206 -15.67 13.53 1.22
C HIS A 206 -15.07 12.23 1.76
N PRO A 207 -15.78 11.50 2.66
CA PRO A 207 -15.55 10.08 2.70
C PRO A 207 -15.73 9.59 1.26
N VAL A 208 -14.73 8.90 0.73
CA VAL A 208 -14.90 8.15 -0.52
C VAL A 208 -16.06 7.19 -0.25
N ARG A 209 -17.27 7.56 -0.68
CA ARG A 209 -18.42 6.67 -0.67
C ARG A 209 -18.17 5.66 -1.77
N SER A 210 -17.51 4.57 -1.40
CA SER A 210 -17.52 3.38 -2.25
C SER A 210 -18.96 2.88 -2.31
N PRO A 211 -19.57 2.71 -3.50
CA PRO A 211 -20.89 2.08 -3.64
C PRO A 211 -20.89 0.62 -3.15
N HIS A 212 -19.70 0.07 -2.94
CA HIS A 212 -19.47 -1.28 -2.44
C HIS A 212 -18.63 -1.16 -1.16
N GLY A 213 -19.25 -1.49 -0.02
CA GLY A 213 -18.71 -1.33 1.33
C GLY A 213 -17.24 -1.72 1.49
N GLY A 214 -16.57 -1.01 2.40
CA GLY A 214 -15.15 -1.17 2.70
C GLY A 214 -14.78 -2.62 3.02
N ALA A 215 -13.83 -3.15 2.26
CA ALA A 215 -12.95 -4.21 2.74
C ALA A 215 -11.71 -3.50 3.29
N GLY A 216 -11.70 -3.24 4.60
CA GLY A 216 -10.66 -2.46 5.26
C GLY A 216 -11.03 -2.01 6.65
N GLU A 217 -11.57 -2.92 7.47
CA GLU A 217 -11.37 -2.97 8.92
C GLU A 217 -11.03 -4.43 9.27
#